data_AF-A0A3D4VUL3-F1
#
_entry.id   AF-A0A3D4VUL3-F1
#
_cell.length_a   1.000
_cell.length_b   1.000
_cell.length_c   1.000
_cell.angle_alpha   90.00
_cell.angle_beta   90.00
_cell.angle_gamma   90.00
#
_symmetry.space_group_name_H-M   'P 1'
#
loop_
_entity.id
_entity.type
_entity.pdbx_description
1 polymer ?
#
loop_
_entity_poly.entity_id
_entity_poly.type
_entity_poly.pdbx_seq_one_letter_code
_entity_poly.pdbx_strand_id
1 'polypeptide(L)'
;MIDLGKLQQELYKIKLADGTILKLKKPTQAMLLTIMSMADSDKEEIEIIEELNALMLRIFNRNTNGLEFSKDDIEEILDIENAMMVLQDYAKFSFKQLGE
;
A
#
# COMPACT_ATOMS: atom_id res chain seq x y z
N MET A 1 -10.99 23.45 16.56
CA MET A 1 -9.59 23.22 16.14
C MET A 1 -9.28 21.78 16.48
N ILE A 2 -9.05 20.93 15.47
CA ILE A 2 -8.62 19.55 15.71
C ILE A 2 -7.16 19.65 16.17
N ASP A 3 -6.87 19.19 17.38
CA ASP A 3 -5.51 19.13 17.90
C ASP A 3 -4.79 17.92 17.27
N LEU A 4 -4.12 18.18 16.14
CA LEU A 4 -3.39 17.18 15.37
C LEU A 4 -2.05 16.79 16.02
N GLY A 5 -1.62 17.47 17.10
CA GLY A 5 -0.34 17.21 17.76
C GLY A 5 -0.26 15.84 18.47
N LYS A 6 -1.43 15.24 18.79
CA LYS A 6 -1.53 13.89 19.37
C LYS A 6 -1.62 12.77 18.33
N LEU A 7 -1.85 13.10 17.06
CA LEU A 7 -1.86 12.12 15.96
C LEU A 7 -0.44 11.88 15.47
N GLN A 8 0.42 11.30 16.32
CA GLN A 8 1.64 10.67 15.81
C GLN A 8 1.20 9.52 14.90
N GLN A 9 1.26 9.75 13.59
CA GLN A 9 0.92 8.72 12.63
C GLN A 9 2.05 7.71 12.61
N GLU A 10 1.82 6.53 13.18
CA GLU A 10 2.73 5.41 12.95
C GLU A 10 2.77 5.13 11.44
N LEU A 11 3.98 4.93 10.93
CA LEU A 11 4.22 4.54 9.54
C LEU A 11 4.14 3.04 9.44
N TYR A 12 3.50 2.56 8.39
CA TYR A 12 3.54 1.14 8.03
C TYR A 12 4.96 0.77 7.63
N LYS A 13 5.43 -0.43 7.99
CA LYS A 13 6.79 -0.88 7.70
C LYS A 13 6.76 -2.24 7.03
N ILE A 14 7.44 -2.36 5.90
CA ILE A 14 7.68 -3.63 5.22
C ILE A 14 9.18 -3.83 5.02
N LYS A 15 9.64 -5.06 5.19
CA LYS A 15 11.02 -5.46 4.88
C LYS A 15 11.04 -6.11 3.51
N LEU A 16 11.78 -5.52 2.57
CA LEU A 16 11.99 -6.05 1.23
C LEU A 16 13.01 -7.18 1.23
N ALA A 17 13.10 -7.93 0.12
CA ALA A 17 13.98 -9.09 -0.02
C ALA A 17 15.47 -8.75 0.14
N ASP A 18 15.88 -7.56 -0.30
CA ASP A 18 17.24 -7.01 -0.13
C ASP A 18 17.56 -6.61 1.33
N GLY A 19 16.59 -6.69 2.23
CA GLY A 19 16.70 -6.29 3.62
C GLY A 19 16.31 -4.83 3.91
N THR A 20 15.98 -4.04 2.89
CA THR A 20 15.52 -2.65 3.03
C THR A 20 14.22 -2.58 3.83
N ILE A 21 14.15 -1.69 4.83
CA ILE A 21 12.91 -1.42 5.57
C ILE A 21 12.24 -0.18 4.98
N LEU A 22 11.19 -0.39 4.20
CA LEU A 22 10.39 0.66 3.60
C LEU A 22 9.33 1.14 4.60
N LYS A 23 9.30 2.45 4.84
CA LYS A 23 8.37 3.11 5.77
C LYS A 23 7.32 3.90 4.98
N LEU A 24 6.10 3.40 4.98
CA LEU A 24 4.99 3.87 4.15
C LEU A 24 4.01 4.72 4.94
N LYS A 25 3.57 5.83 4.32
CA LYS A 25 2.49 6.68 4.85
C LYS A 25 1.15 5.94 4.78
N LYS A 26 0.17 6.34 5.59
CA LYS A 26 -1.22 5.85 5.51
C LYS A 26 -1.80 6.08 4.10
N PRO A 27 -2.69 5.21 3.59
CA PRO A 27 -3.34 5.38 2.30
C PRO A 27 -4.12 6.70 2.26
N THR A 28 -4.26 7.28 1.06
CA THR A 28 -5.23 8.37 0.86
C THR A 28 -6.64 7.78 0.84
N GLN A 29 -7.66 8.63 0.99
CA GLN A 29 -9.05 8.17 0.79
C GLN A 29 -9.24 7.49 -0.57
N ALA A 30 -8.69 8.05 -1.64
CA ALA A 30 -8.78 7.45 -2.97
C ALA A 30 -8.13 6.05 -3.02
N MET A 31 -7.01 5.84 -2.33
CA MET A 31 -6.37 4.52 -2.26
C MET A 31 -7.19 3.52 -1.45
N LEU A 32 -7.79 3.94 -0.32
CA LEU A 32 -8.69 3.09 0.45
C LEU A 32 -9.90 2.64 -0.37
N LEU A 33 -10.49 3.55 -1.15
CA LEU A 33 -11.60 3.22 -2.04
C LEU A 33 -11.18 2.21 -3.11
N THR A 34 -9.98 2.35 -3.70
CA THR A 34 -9.44 1.37 -4.66
C THR A 34 -9.25 0.00 -4.00
N ILE A 35 -8.73 -0.06 -2.78
CA ILE A 35 -8.58 -1.33 -2.04
C ILE A 35 -9.93 -2.02 -1.86
N MET A 36 -10.96 -1.25 -1.49
CA MET A 36 -12.32 -1.79 -1.31
C MET A 36 -12.93 -2.26 -2.64
N SER A 37 -12.78 -1.48 -3.71
CA SER A 37 -13.36 -1.85 -5.01
C SER A 37 -12.73 -3.09 -5.61
N MET A 38 -11.43 -3.33 -5.37
CA MET A 38 -10.74 -4.53 -5.84
C MET A 38 -11.27 -5.81 -5.17
N ALA A 39 -11.77 -5.73 -3.94
CA ALA A 39 -12.35 -6.88 -3.23
C ALA A 39 -13.71 -7.31 -3.79
N ASP A 40 -14.48 -6.36 -4.35
CA ASP A 40 -15.84 -6.54 -4.85
C ASP A 40 -15.91 -6.57 -6.39
N SER A 41 -14.78 -6.78 -7.06
CA SER A 41 -14.64 -6.59 -8.51
C SER A 41 -14.93 -7.87 -9.32
N ASP A 42 -15.88 -7.80 -10.27
CA ASP A 42 -16.13 -8.84 -11.28
C ASP A 42 -15.21 -8.71 -12.53
N LYS A 43 -14.03 -8.09 -12.36
CA LYS A 43 -13.09 -7.83 -13.46
C LYS A 43 -12.36 -9.09 -13.90
N GLU A 44 -11.85 -9.07 -15.13
CA GLU A 44 -10.94 -10.11 -15.61
C GLU A 44 -9.63 -10.12 -14.80
N GLU A 45 -9.02 -11.30 -14.66
CA GLU A 45 -7.82 -11.52 -13.86
C GLU A 45 -6.67 -10.58 -14.24
N ILE A 46 -6.47 -10.33 -15.54
CA ILE A 46 -5.43 -9.42 -16.05
C ILE A 46 -5.67 -7.99 -15.57
N GLU A 47 -6.92 -7.51 -15.60
CA GLU A 47 -7.24 -6.16 -15.16
C GLU A 47 -7.02 -5.98 -13.66
N ILE A 48 -7.30 -7.03 -12.87
CA ILE A 48 -7.05 -7.04 -11.42
C ILE A 48 -5.54 -6.95 -11.14
N ILE A 49 -4.71 -7.67 -11.90
CA ILE A 49 -3.26 -7.64 -11.75
C ILE A 49 -2.70 -6.26 -12.09
N GLU A 50 -3.15 -5.65 -13.19
CA GLU A 50 -2.72 -4.30 -13.57
C GLU A 50 -3.12 -3.25 -12.52
N GLU A 51 -4.34 -3.34 -11.99
CA GLU A 51 -4.82 -2.45 -10.93
C GLU A 51 -4.03 -2.65 -9.63
N LEU A 52 -3.71 -3.90 -9.27
CA LEU A 52 -2.86 -4.24 -8.13
C LEU A 52 -1.48 -3.62 -8.28
N ASN A 53 -0.79 -3.83 -9.40
CA ASN A 53 0.54 -3.29 -9.65
C ASN A 53 0.53 -1.75 -9.61
N ALA A 54 -0.48 -1.12 -10.22
CA ALA A 54 -0.63 0.33 -10.18
C ALA A 54 -0.87 0.85 -8.75
N LEU A 55 -1.64 0.13 -7.94
CA LEU A 55 -1.88 0.48 -6.55
C LEU A 55 -0.62 0.28 -5.70
N MET A 56 0.10 -0.82 -5.88
CA MET A 56 1.37 -1.11 -5.20
C MET A 56 2.42 -0.05 -5.49
N LEU A 57 2.56 0.38 -6.75
CA LEU A 57 3.43 1.48 -7.14
C LEU A 57 3.11 2.77 -6.38
N ARG A 58 1.81 3.11 -6.27
CA ARG A 58 1.35 4.30 -5.52
C ARG A 58 1.61 4.17 -4.02
N ILE A 59 1.46 2.97 -3.47
CA ILE A 59 1.76 2.66 -2.06
C ILE A 59 3.25 2.86 -1.81
N PHE A 60 4.11 2.20 -2.60
CA PHE A 60 5.56 2.21 -2.43
C PHE A 60 6.16 3.61 -2.60
N ASN A 61 5.68 4.38 -3.57
CA ASN A 61 6.11 5.77 -3.78
C ASN A 61 5.57 6.75 -2.73
N ARG A 62 4.68 6.31 -1.82
CA ARG A 62 4.33 7.06 -0.60
C ARG A 62 5.18 6.64 0.60
N ASN A 63 6.45 6.34 0.35
CA ASN A 63 7.44 6.11 1.40
C ASN A 63 7.99 7.41 2.01
N THR A 64 8.69 7.26 3.12
CA THR A 64 9.43 8.33 3.81
C THR A 64 10.94 8.14 3.72
N ASN A 65 11.37 7.16 2.93
CA ASN A 65 12.77 6.80 2.71
C ASN A 65 13.42 7.67 1.61
N GLY A 66 12.63 8.35 0.78
CA GLY A 66 13.14 9.11 -0.37
C GLY A 66 13.48 8.23 -1.58
N LEU A 67 12.95 7.00 -1.62
CA LEU A 67 13.11 6.09 -2.73
C LEU A 67 12.00 6.32 -3.76
N GLU A 68 12.34 6.20 -5.04
CA GLU A 68 11.37 6.21 -6.13
C GLU A 68 11.38 4.83 -6.80
N PHE A 69 10.19 4.29 -7.01
CA PHE A 69 9.98 3.01 -7.67
C PHE A 69 9.28 3.25 -9.00
N SER A 70 9.72 2.53 -10.03
CA SER A 70 9.06 2.38 -11.33
C SER A 70 8.10 1.20 -11.32
N LYS A 71 7.33 1.01 -12.41
CA LYS A 71 6.48 -0.18 -12.56
C LYS A 71 7.31 -1.45 -12.59
N ASP A 72 8.38 -1.44 -13.37
CA ASP A 72 9.30 -2.56 -13.54
C ASP A 72 9.89 -2.98 -12.17
N ASP A 73 10.27 -2.01 -11.33
CA ASP A 73 10.75 -2.31 -9.97
C ASP A 73 9.69 -3.06 -9.14
N ILE A 74 8.42 -2.67 -9.23
CA ILE A 74 7.34 -3.32 -8.47
C ILE A 74 7.12 -4.75 -8.96
N GLU A 75 7.12 -4.96 -10.27
CA GLU A 75 6.94 -6.29 -10.88
C GLU A 75 8.12 -7.23 -10.59
N GLU A 76 9.33 -6.70 -10.45
CA GLU A 76 10.51 -7.47 -10.04
C GLU A 76 10.53 -7.77 -8.53
N ILE A 77 10.08 -6.84 -7.69
CA ILE A 77 10.13 -6.97 -6.22
C ILE A 77 8.96 -7.83 -5.70
N LEU A 78 7.79 -7.74 -6.34
CA LEU A 78 6.56 -8.37 -5.87
C LEU A 78 5.94 -9.23 -6.98
N ASP A 79 5.87 -10.53 -6.73
CA ASP A 79 4.88 -11.37 -7.42
C ASP A 79 3.46 -11.04 -6.93
N ILE A 80 2.46 -11.54 -7.64
CA ILE A 80 1.03 -11.27 -7.36
C ILE A 80 0.67 -11.69 -5.94
N GLU A 81 1.19 -12.83 -5.47
CA GLU A 81 0.90 -13.37 -4.14
C GLU A 81 1.42 -12.41 -3.05
N ASN A 82 2.69 -11.99 -3.15
CA ASN A 82 3.29 -11.05 -2.21
C ASN A 82 2.62 -9.68 -2.30
N ALA A 83 2.30 -9.19 -3.49
CA ALA A 83 1.58 -7.93 -3.65
C ALA A 83 0.22 -7.94 -2.92
N MET A 84 -0.53 -9.04 -3.03
CA MET A 84 -1.79 -9.22 -2.30
C MET A 84 -1.60 -9.30 -0.78
N MET A 85 -0.58 -10.03 -0.32
CA MET A 85 -0.26 -10.11 1.11
C MET A 85 0.07 -8.73 1.70
N VAL A 86 0.92 -7.96 0.99
CA VAL A 86 1.27 -6.60 1.39
C VAL A 86 0.04 -5.70 1.39
N LEU A 87 -0.80 -5.79 0.37
CA LEU A 87 -2.02 -4.98 0.29
C LEU A 87 -2.97 -5.26 1.45
N GLN A 88 -3.17 -6.54 1.81
CA GLN A 88 -4.03 -6.93 2.93
C GLN A 88 -3.48 -6.43 4.27
N ASP A 89 -2.19 -6.57 4.51
CA ASP A 89 -1.56 -6.13 5.76
C ASP A 89 -1.56 -4.60 5.88
N TYR A 90 -1.25 -3.90 4.77
CA TYR A 90 -1.35 -2.45 4.68
C TYR A 90 -2.77 -1.93 4.93
N ALA A 91 -3.78 -2.60 4.38
CA ALA A 91 -5.18 -2.28 4.63
C ALA A 91 -5.56 -2.48 6.11
N LYS A 92 -5.20 -3.64 6.71
CA LYS A 92 -5.43 -3.93 8.13
C LYS A 92 -4.80 -2.87 9.04
N PHE A 93 -3.55 -2.52 8.79
CA PHE A 93 -2.85 -1.45 9.50
C PHE A 93 -3.63 -0.13 9.43
N SER A 94 -4.09 0.22 8.23
CA SER A 94 -4.81 1.46 7.97
C SER A 94 -6.17 1.50 8.68
N PHE A 95 -6.92 0.40 8.67
CA PHE A 95 -8.21 0.30 9.36
C PHE A 95 -8.07 0.33 10.88
N LYS A 96 -7.04 -0.33 11.44
CA LYS A 96 -6.76 -0.26 12.88
C LYS A 96 -6.58 1.19 13.33
N GLN A 97 -5.83 1.98 12.57
CA GLN A 97 -5.62 3.39 12.88
C GLN A 97 -6.82 4.32 12.62
N LEU A 98 -7.89 3.82 11.99
CA LEU A 98 -9.16 4.55 11.83
C LEU A 98 -10.17 4.22 12.94
N GLY A 99 -10.04 3.04 13.57
CA GLY A 99 -10.93 2.55 14.62
C GLY A 99 -10.43 2.74 16.06
N GLU A 100 -9.18 3.20 16.24
CA GLU A 100 -8.58 3.62 17.52
C GLU A 100 -8.59 5.15 17.66
#